data_AF-A0A838QDQ4-F1
#
_entry.id   AF-A0A838QDQ4-F1
#
_cell.length_a   1.000
_cell.length_b   1.000
_cell.length_c   1.000
_cell.angle_alpha   90.00
_cell.angle_beta   90.00
_cell.angle_gamma   90.00
#
_symmetry.space_group_name_H-M   'P 1'
#
loop_
_entity.id
_entity.type
_entity.pdbx_description
1 polymer ?
#
loop_
_entity_poly.entity_id
_entity_poly.type
_entity_poly.pdbx_seq_one_letter_code
_entity_poly.pdbx_strand_id
1 'polypeptide(L)'
;GMMAVVAGLLFTIAMLAAPRHGIISKLVQRTLVTLRVAREDLLGLFYRHEELHGADFPTPAEKVVKEAVVGGPVLGRLALRTLVRREEIERQDGGFRLTSRGRDEARQLVRSHRLWEGYLQSHLHLPIDHLHAPAERLEHVTSQAMRDQLAEDVDPQIDPQGKSIPPK
;
A
#
# COMPACT_ATOMS: atom_id res chain seq x y z
N GLY A 1 32.39 2.33 39.91
CA GLY A 1 31.35 2.31 40.97
C GLY A 1 30.00 1.99 40.36
N MET A 2 29.13 1.30 41.11
CA MET A 2 27.80 0.85 40.66
C MET A 2 26.97 1.95 39.98
N MET A 3 27.06 3.18 40.48
CA MET A 3 26.35 4.34 39.92
C MET A 3 26.73 4.67 38.47
N ALA A 4 28.01 4.50 38.09
CA ALA A 4 28.45 4.74 36.72
C ALA A 4 27.89 3.69 35.75
N VAL A 5 27.76 2.44 36.19
CA VAL A 5 27.18 1.35 35.37
C VAL A 5 25.69 1.58 35.15
N VAL A 6 24.96 1.94 36.21
CA VAL A 6 23.53 2.24 36.12
C VAL A 6 23.26 3.45 35.22
N ALA A 7 24.04 4.53 35.37
CA ALA A 7 23.92 5.72 34.52
C ALA A 7 24.21 5.42 33.05
N GLY A 8 25.27 4.65 32.76
CA GLY A 8 25.59 4.23 31.40
C GLY A 8 24.51 3.35 30.76
N LEU A 9 23.90 2.44 31.53
CA LEU A 9 22.79 1.60 31.05
C LEU A 9 21.55 2.45 30.72
N LEU A 10 21.15 3.35 31.64
CA LEU A 10 20.01 4.24 31.41
C LEU A 10 20.23 5.14 30.20
N PHE A 11 21.44 5.68 30.03
CA PHE A 11 21.80 6.48 28.86
C PHE A 11 21.70 5.67 27.57
N THR A 12 22.18 4.43 27.57
CA THR A 12 22.11 3.54 26.39
C THR A 12 20.66 3.21 26.02
N ILE A 13 19.83 2.90 27.00
CA ILE A 13 18.39 2.64 26.78
C ILE A 13 17.70 3.90 26.23
N ALA A 14 17.94 5.06 26.84
CA ALA A 14 17.38 6.33 26.39
C ALA A 14 17.82 6.65 24.95
N MET A 15 19.09 6.42 24.61
CA MET A 15 19.61 6.63 23.26
C MET A 15 18.95 5.69 22.24
N LEU A 16 18.79 4.40 22.57
CA LEU A 16 18.19 3.41 21.67
C LEU A 16 16.69 3.63 21.45
N ALA A 17 15.98 4.09 22.49
CA ALA A 17 14.53 4.28 22.49
C ALA A 17 14.07 5.72 22.18
N ALA A 18 15.00 6.65 21.94
CA ALA A 18 14.66 8.06 21.70
C ALA A 18 13.72 8.23 20.47
N PRO A 19 12.57 8.91 20.59
CA PRO A 19 11.56 8.94 19.52
C PRO A 19 12.03 9.49 18.16
N ARG A 20 12.97 10.46 18.15
CA ARG A 20 13.44 11.12 16.91
C ARG A 20 14.77 10.57 16.37
N HIS A 21 15.61 9.99 17.23
CA HIS A 21 16.97 9.57 16.88
C HIS A 21 17.30 8.13 17.27
N GLY A 22 16.45 7.48 18.06
CA GLY A 22 16.61 6.11 18.52
C GLY A 22 16.48 5.12 17.38
N ILE A 23 17.39 4.16 17.36
CA ILE A 23 17.46 3.10 16.35
C ILE A 23 16.19 2.26 16.41
N ILE A 24 15.70 1.95 17.62
CA ILE A 24 14.49 1.13 17.82
C ILE A 24 13.25 1.86 17.30
N SER A 25 13.09 3.14 17.65
CA SER A 25 11.94 3.94 17.20
C SER A 25 11.89 4.05 15.67
N LYS A 26 13.04 4.26 15.02
CA LYS A 26 13.15 4.28 13.56
C LYS A 26 12.84 2.93 12.94
N LEU A 27 13.33 1.83 13.53
CA LEU A 27 13.05 0.48 13.05
C LEU A 27 11.53 0.20 13.12
N VAL A 28 10.91 0.49 14.26
CA VAL A 28 9.46 0.29 14.47
C VAL A 28 8.65 1.13 13.47
N GLN A 29 8.94 2.43 13.33
CA GLN A 29 8.24 3.30 12.38
C GLN A 29 8.36 2.79 10.93
N ARG A 30 9.57 2.38 10.52
CA ARG A 30 9.80 1.78 9.20
C ARG A 30 8.97 0.52 9.01
N THR A 31 9.01 -0.40 9.96
CA THR A 31 8.25 -1.66 9.90
C THR A 31 6.75 -1.39 9.81
N LEU A 32 6.22 -0.42 10.55
CA LEU A 32 4.80 -0.06 10.49
C LEU A 32 4.38 0.54 9.15
N VAL A 33 5.22 1.40 8.56
CA VAL A 33 4.99 1.97 7.22
C VAL A 33 5.05 0.86 6.17
N THR A 34 6.08 0.01 6.19
CA THR A 34 6.20 -1.11 5.25
C THR A 34 5.02 -2.08 5.35
N LEU A 35 4.54 -2.37 6.57
CA LEU A 35 3.37 -3.22 6.75
C LEU A 35 2.10 -2.59 6.16
N ARG A 36 1.94 -1.27 6.29
CA ARG A 36 0.82 -0.54 5.68
C ARG A 36 0.88 -0.62 4.16
N VAL A 37 2.03 -0.32 3.57
CA VAL A 37 2.25 -0.37 2.11
C VAL A 37 1.97 -1.77 1.58
N ALA A 38 2.55 -2.81 2.19
CA ALA A 38 2.31 -4.19 1.79
C ALA A 38 0.82 -4.61 1.87
N ARG A 39 0.05 -4.04 2.80
CA ARG A 39 -1.40 -4.26 2.87
C ARG A 39 -2.12 -3.57 1.71
N GLU A 40 -1.74 -2.33 1.41
CA GLU A 40 -2.31 -1.53 0.31
C GLU A 40 -1.98 -2.15 -1.06
N ASP A 41 -0.77 -2.65 -1.26
CA ASP A 41 -0.36 -3.38 -2.47
C ASP A 41 -1.23 -4.61 -2.71
N LEU A 42 -1.48 -5.39 -1.65
CA LEU A 42 -2.36 -6.55 -1.72
C LEU A 42 -3.80 -6.15 -2.06
N LEU A 43 -4.32 -5.06 -1.47
CA LEU A 43 -5.65 -4.53 -1.84
C LEU A 43 -5.71 -4.16 -3.33
N GLY A 44 -4.69 -3.45 -3.82
CA GLY A 44 -4.57 -3.11 -5.24
C GLY A 44 -4.52 -4.35 -6.13
N LEU A 45 -3.79 -5.40 -5.72
CA LEU A 45 -3.75 -6.68 -6.43
C LEU A 45 -5.13 -7.34 -6.52
N PHE A 46 -5.86 -7.40 -5.41
CA PHE A 46 -7.20 -8.01 -5.40
C PHE A 46 -8.17 -7.24 -6.30
N TYR A 47 -8.11 -5.90 -6.28
CA TYR A 47 -8.98 -5.07 -7.10
C TYR A 47 -8.68 -5.22 -8.60
N ARG A 48 -7.41 -5.22 -8.99
CA ARG A 48 -7.01 -5.46 -10.40
C ARG A 48 -7.40 -6.88 -10.86
N HIS A 49 -7.36 -7.88 -9.97
CA HIS A 49 -7.84 -9.22 -10.29
C HIS A 49 -9.36 -9.23 -10.53
N GLU A 50 -10.11 -8.56 -9.65
CA GLU A 50 -11.57 -8.39 -9.76
C GLU A 50 -11.97 -7.62 -11.02
N GLU A 51 -11.23 -6.58 -11.42
CA GLU A 51 -11.47 -5.86 -12.69
C GLU A 51 -11.32 -6.75 -13.92
N LEU A 52 -10.39 -7.71 -13.90
CA LEU A 52 -10.09 -8.58 -15.04
C LEU A 52 -11.02 -9.79 -15.14
N HIS A 53 -11.41 -10.38 -14.01
CA HIS A 53 -12.16 -11.65 -13.99
C HIS A 53 -13.60 -11.48 -13.48
N GLY A 54 -13.92 -10.37 -12.83
CA GLY A 54 -15.18 -10.17 -12.13
C GLY A 54 -15.12 -10.57 -10.65
N ALA A 55 -16.10 -10.10 -9.88
CA ALA A 55 -16.18 -10.30 -8.43
C ALA A 55 -16.48 -11.74 -8.01
N ASP A 56 -16.96 -12.58 -8.92
CA ASP A 56 -17.29 -13.99 -8.63
C ASP A 56 -16.04 -14.89 -8.63
N PHE A 57 -14.92 -14.40 -9.14
CA PHE A 57 -13.68 -15.16 -9.24
C PHE A 57 -12.68 -14.73 -8.15
N PRO A 58 -12.54 -15.52 -7.07
CA PRO A 58 -11.60 -15.19 -6.01
C PRO A 58 -10.17 -15.21 -6.55
N THR A 59 -9.32 -14.35 -5.97
CA THR A 59 -7.90 -14.36 -6.31
C THR A 59 -7.26 -15.64 -5.75
N PRO A 60 -6.59 -16.46 -6.58
CA PRO A 60 -5.99 -17.71 -6.14
C PRO A 60 -4.97 -17.50 -5.02
N ALA A 61 -4.98 -18.36 -4.00
CA ALA A 61 -4.05 -18.24 -2.87
C ALA A 61 -2.57 -18.28 -3.30
N GLU A 62 -2.23 -19.00 -4.37
CA GLU A 62 -0.87 -19.03 -4.92
C GLU A 62 -0.39 -17.64 -5.36
N LYS A 63 -1.25 -16.90 -6.07
CA LYS A 63 -0.96 -15.53 -6.52
C LYS A 63 -0.78 -14.59 -5.32
N VAL A 64 -1.65 -14.71 -4.32
CA VAL A 64 -1.58 -13.90 -3.09
C VAL A 64 -0.27 -14.17 -2.34
N VAL A 65 0.13 -15.43 -2.19
CA VAL A 65 1.38 -15.79 -1.51
C VAL A 65 2.58 -15.26 -2.29
N LYS A 66 2.59 -15.39 -3.62
CA LYS A 66 3.67 -14.88 -4.47
C LYS A 66 3.87 -13.38 -4.26
N GLU A 67 2.79 -12.60 -4.29
CA GLU A 67 2.86 -11.15 -4.09
C GLU A 67 3.27 -10.79 -2.66
N ALA A 68 2.66 -11.43 -1.66
CA ALA A 68 2.94 -11.15 -0.26
C ALA A 68 4.42 -11.38 0.11
N VAL A 69 5.12 -12.28 -0.59
CA VAL A 69 6.53 -12.57 -0.33
C VAL A 69 7.48 -11.48 -0.87
N VAL A 70 7.05 -10.64 -1.81
CA VAL A 70 7.88 -9.56 -2.41
C VAL A 70 8.40 -8.59 -1.34
N GLY A 71 7.56 -8.24 -0.36
CA GLY A 71 7.94 -7.40 0.79
C GLY A 71 8.59 -8.14 1.96
N GLY A 72 8.87 -9.44 1.79
CA GLY A 72 9.38 -10.34 2.82
C GLY A 72 8.29 -11.23 3.43
N PRO A 73 8.55 -12.55 3.60
CA PRO A 73 7.51 -13.54 3.92
C PRO A 73 6.80 -13.31 5.25
N VAL A 74 7.46 -12.67 6.22
CA VAL A 74 6.85 -12.35 7.52
C VAL A 74 5.91 -11.15 7.40
N LEU A 75 6.34 -10.08 6.70
CA LEU A 75 5.55 -8.87 6.51
C LEU A 75 4.33 -9.14 5.64
N GLY A 76 4.47 -9.88 4.55
CA GLY A 76 3.35 -10.29 3.71
C GLY A 76 2.30 -11.11 4.45
N ARG A 77 2.73 -12.10 5.25
CA ARG A 77 1.80 -12.87 6.10
C ARG A 77 1.10 -11.98 7.13
N LEU A 78 1.80 -11.01 7.70
CA LEU A 78 1.21 -10.07 8.65
C LEU A 78 0.23 -9.10 7.97
N ALA A 79 0.55 -8.63 6.76
CA ALA A 79 -0.32 -7.81 5.94
C ALA A 79 -1.61 -8.57 5.60
N LEU A 80 -1.50 -9.81 5.10
CA LEU A 80 -2.64 -10.67 4.82
C LEU A 80 -3.50 -10.95 6.06
N ARG A 81 -2.87 -11.22 7.21
CA ARG A 81 -3.60 -11.36 8.48
C ARG A 81 -4.30 -10.06 8.89
N THR A 82 -3.69 -8.91 8.62
CA THR A 82 -4.30 -7.60 8.89
C THR A 82 -5.52 -7.38 8.01
N LEU A 83 -5.46 -7.72 6.72
CA LEU A 83 -6.59 -7.63 5.79
C LEU A 83 -7.79 -8.46 6.28
N VAL A 84 -7.55 -9.71 6.67
CA VAL A 84 -8.61 -10.60 7.21
C VAL A 84 -9.16 -10.06 8.53
N ARG A 85 -8.29 -9.61 9.44
CA ARG A 85 -8.71 -9.05 10.74
C ARG A 85 -9.51 -7.75 10.62
N ARG A 86 -9.29 -6.98 9.56
CA ARG A 86 -10.01 -5.74 9.27
C ARG A 86 -11.25 -5.96 8.41
N GLU A 87 -11.57 -7.21 8.07
CA GLU A 87 -12.71 -7.57 7.23
C GLU A 87 -12.64 -6.88 5.85
N GLU A 88 -11.43 -6.69 5.33
CA GLU A 88 -11.20 -6.12 3.99
C GLU A 88 -11.21 -7.22 2.92
N ILE A 89 -10.87 -8.45 3.32
CA ILE A 89 -10.95 -9.63 2.48
C ILE A 89 -11.64 -10.78 3.22
N GLU A 90 -12.29 -11.64 2.46
CA GLU A 90 -12.87 -12.89 2.91
C GLU A 90 -12.27 -14.08 2.16
N ARG A 91 -12.28 -15.25 2.80
CA ARG A 91 -11.76 -16.48 2.17
C ARG A 91 -12.88 -17.16 1.41
N GLN A 92 -12.64 -17.49 0.13
CA GLN A 92 -13.61 -18.16 -0.73
C GLN A 92 -12.89 -19.14 -1.67
N ASP A 93 -13.39 -20.37 -1.78
CA ASP A 93 -13.01 -21.38 -2.80
C ASP A 93 -11.51 -21.45 -3.12
N GLY A 94 -10.67 -21.70 -2.10
CA GLY A 94 -9.22 -21.85 -2.28
C GLY A 94 -8.45 -20.54 -2.53
N GLY A 95 -9.12 -19.39 -2.44
CA GLY A 95 -8.55 -18.06 -2.61
C GLY A 95 -9.12 -17.03 -1.62
N PHE A 96 -9.04 -15.76 -2.02
CA PHE A 96 -9.56 -14.63 -1.26
C PHE A 96 -10.32 -13.66 -2.17
N ARG A 97 -11.32 -12.99 -1.62
CA ARG A 97 -12.13 -11.96 -2.29
C ARG A 97 -12.18 -10.68 -1.47
N LEU A 98 -12.32 -9.53 -2.13
CA LEU A 98 -12.60 -8.25 -1.46
C LEU A 98 -14.02 -8.23 -0.89
N THR A 99 -14.12 -7.79 0.36
CA THR A 99 -15.40 -7.37 0.94
C THR A 99 -15.81 -6.01 0.36
N SER A 100 -17.02 -5.53 0.67
CA SER A 100 -17.44 -4.16 0.31
C SER A 100 -16.44 -3.11 0.82
N ARG A 101 -16.06 -3.22 2.08
CA ARG A 101 -15.08 -2.33 2.72
C ARG A 101 -13.71 -2.37 2.01
N GLY A 102 -13.17 -3.57 1.78
CA GLY A 102 -11.88 -3.71 1.13
C GLY A 102 -11.91 -3.20 -0.30
N ARG A 103 -13.03 -3.41 -1.02
CA ARG A 103 -13.24 -2.90 -2.37
C ARG A 103 -13.23 -1.37 -2.41
N ASP A 104 -13.86 -0.71 -1.45
CA ASP A 104 -13.86 0.75 -1.39
C ASP A 104 -12.44 1.29 -1.10
N GLU A 105 -11.69 0.70 -0.15
CA GLU A 105 -10.30 1.09 0.10
C GLU A 105 -9.40 0.84 -1.13
N ALA A 106 -9.52 -0.32 -1.77
CA ALA A 106 -8.74 -0.68 -2.94
C ALA A 106 -9.08 0.21 -4.16
N ARG A 107 -10.36 0.55 -4.35
CA ARG A 107 -10.82 1.48 -5.38
C ARG A 107 -10.10 2.83 -5.26
N GLN A 108 -10.00 3.34 -4.05
CA GLN A 108 -9.35 4.63 -3.77
C GLN A 108 -7.84 4.58 -4.04
N LEU A 109 -7.17 3.46 -3.75
CA LEU A 109 -5.76 3.26 -4.07
C LEU A 109 -5.54 3.21 -5.59
N VAL A 110 -6.32 2.41 -6.31
CA VAL A 110 -6.23 2.31 -7.78
C VAL A 110 -6.60 3.63 -8.45
N ARG A 111 -7.56 4.38 -7.91
CA ARG A 111 -7.86 5.75 -8.35
C ARG A 111 -6.65 6.67 -8.17
N SER A 112 -6.01 6.67 -7.00
CA SER A 112 -4.78 7.44 -6.77
C SER A 112 -3.69 7.07 -7.78
N HIS A 113 -3.46 5.77 -8.01
CA HIS A 113 -2.48 5.26 -8.97
C HIS A 113 -2.69 5.86 -10.37
N ARG A 114 -3.91 5.69 -10.90
CA ARG A 114 -4.27 6.10 -12.25
C ARG A 114 -4.22 7.62 -12.44
N LEU A 115 -4.63 8.38 -11.43
CA LEU A 115 -4.49 9.84 -11.43
C LEU A 115 -3.02 10.27 -11.48
N TRP A 116 -2.14 9.59 -10.72
CA TRP A 116 -0.70 9.88 -10.78
C TRP A 116 -0.09 9.53 -12.13
N GLU A 117 -0.44 8.40 -12.74
CA GLU A 117 0.02 8.07 -14.09
C GLU A 117 -0.39 9.17 -15.08
N GLY A 118 -1.66 9.60 -15.05
CA GLY A 118 -2.17 10.70 -15.88
C GLY A 118 -1.42 12.02 -15.65
N TYR A 119 -1.14 12.36 -14.39
CA TYR A 119 -0.46 13.59 -14.03
C TYR A 119 0.99 13.59 -14.50
N LEU A 120 1.70 12.48 -14.24
CA LEU A 120 3.10 12.28 -14.64
C LEU A 120 3.26 12.30 -16.16
N GLN A 121 2.31 11.71 -16.89
CA GLN A 121 2.31 11.79 -18.34
C GLN A 121 2.07 13.22 -18.82
N SER A 122 1.04 13.89 -18.30
CA SER A 122 0.60 15.20 -18.81
C SER A 122 1.57 16.33 -18.48
N HIS A 123 2.22 16.29 -17.30
CA HIS A 123 3.07 17.39 -16.82
C HIS A 123 4.57 17.10 -16.95
N LEU A 124 4.98 15.84 -16.80
CA LEU A 124 6.39 15.46 -16.88
C LEU A 124 6.75 14.73 -18.17
N HIS A 125 5.78 14.47 -19.05
CA HIS A 125 5.97 13.82 -20.35
C HIS A 125 6.72 12.48 -20.23
N LEU A 126 6.51 11.78 -19.10
CA LEU A 126 7.10 10.46 -18.91
C LEU A 126 6.46 9.45 -19.86
N PRO A 127 7.24 8.57 -20.50
CA PRO A 127 6.71 7.52 -21.33
C PRO A 127 5.96 6.47 -20.50
N ILE A 128 5.00 5.77 -21.10
CA ILE A 128 4.04 4.88 -20.42
C ILE A 128 4.74 3.81 -19.57
N ASP A 129 5.85 3.26 -20.07
CA ASP A 129 6.67 2.25 -19.39
C ASP A 129 7.38 2.76 -18.12
N HIS A 130 7.46 4.08 -17.94
CA HIS A 130 8.08 4.73 -16.78
C HIS A 130 7.06 5.35 -15.80
N LEU A 131 5.76 5.29 -16.08
CA LEU A 131 4.70 5.89 -15.22
C LEU A 131 4.42 5.07 -13.97
N HIS A 132 4.43 3.74 -14.10
CA HIS A 132 3.92 2.83 -13.08
C HIS A 132 4.70 2.91 -11.76
N ALA A 133 6.02 2.78 -11.79
CA ALA A 133 6.85 2.71 -10.58
C ALA A 133 6.89 4.02 -9.76
N PRO A 134 6.84 5.22 -10.36
CA PRO A 134 6.60 6.46 -9.62
C PRO A 134 5.17 6.56 -9.07
N ALA A 135 4.14 6.23 -9.87
CA ALA A 135 2.74 6.31 -9.44
C ALA A 135 2.44 5.38 -8.24
N GLU A 136 2.95 4.15 -8.29
CA GLU A 136 2.88 3.17 -7.19
C GLU A 136 3.47 3.74 -5.89
N ARG A 137 4.62 4.41 -5.94
CA ARG A 137 5.20 5.01 -4.73
C ARG A 137 4.39 6.17 -4.18
N LEU A 138 3.74 6.94 -5.05
CA LEU A 138 2.99 8.13 -4.65
C LEU A 138 1.60 7.78 -4.12
N GLU A 139 0.96 6.71 -4.60
CA GLU A 139 -0.41 6.36 -4.23
C GLU A 139 -0.58 6.16 -2.71
N HIS A 140 0.40 5.56 -2.03
CA HIS A 140 0.40 5.29 -0.59
C HIS A 140 0.52 6.52 0.31
N VAL A 141 0.99 7.65 -0.24
CA VAL A 141 1.16 8.91 0.49
C VAL A 141 0.18 9.99 0.04
N THR A 142 -0.78 9.61 -0.82
CA THR A 142 -1.73 10.56 -1.41
C THR A 142 -2.97 10.72 -0.55
N SER A 143 -3.21 11.95 -0.08
CA SER A 143 -4.43 12.29 0.66
C SER A 143 -5.64 12.46 -0.26
N GLN A 144 -6.85 12.47 0.32
CA GLN A 144 -8.07 12.77 -0.44
C GLN A 144 -8.01 14.13 -1.14
N ALA A 145 -7.50 15.16 -0.44
CA ALA A 145 -7.36 16.50 -1.02
C ALA A 145 -6.38 16.52 -2.20
N MET A 146 -5.28 15.77 -2.10
CA MET A 146 -4.34 15.63 -3.22
C MET A 146 -4.97 14.90 -4.41
N ARG A 147 -5.76 13.85 -4.17
CA ARG A 147 -6.52 13.18 -5.24
C ARG A 147 -7.50 14.12 -5.93
N ASP A 148 -8.21 14.92 -5.15
CA ASP A 148 -9.19 15.86 -5.68
C ASP A 148 -8.49 16.90 -6.58
N GLN A 149 -7.32 17.42 -6.16
CA GLN A 149 -6.48 18.30 -6.99
C GLN A 149 -5.95 17.60 -8.25
N LEU A 150 -5.41 16.39 -8.12
CA LEU A 150 -4.93 15.63 -9.29
C LEU A 150 -6.02 15.40 -10.33
N ALA A 151 -7.26 15.17 -9.88
CA ALA A 151 -8.41 14.96 -10.76
C ALA A 151 -8.88 16.24 -11.47
N GLU A 152 -8.46 17.43 -11.03
CA GLU A 152 -8.69 18.70 -11.75
C GLU A 152 -7.67 18.90 -12.88
N ASP A 153 -6.47 18.35 -12.73
CA ASP A 153 -5.33 18.55 -13.65
C ASP A 153 -5.25 17.53 -14.79
N VAL A 154 -6.04 16.45 -14.75
CA VAL A 154 -6.00 15.33 -15.71
C VAL A 154 -7.39 14.89 -16.13
N ASP A 155 -7.52 14.12 -17.22
CA ASP A 155 -8.78 13.44 -17.53
C ASP A 155 -9.16 12.48 -16.38
N PRO A 156 -10.27 12.72 -15.66
CA PRO A 156 -10.62 11.93 -14.50
C PRO A 156 -11.33 10.62 -14.87
N GLN A 157 -11.48 10.29 -16.16
CA GLN A 157 -12.22 9.11 -16.63
C GLN A 157 -11.31 7.98 -17.11
N ILE A 158 -10.17 8.28 -17.74
CA ILE A 158 -9.30 7.25 -18.35
C ILE A 158 -7.82 7.54 -18.04
N ASP A 159 -7.08 6.49 -17.68
CA ASP A 159 -5.64 6.56 -17.45
C ASP A 159 -4.83 6.49 -18.78
N PRO A 160 -3.54 6.83 -18.76
CA PRO A 160 -2.66 6.72 -19.93
C PRO A 160 -2.56 5.34 -20.58
N GLN A 161 -2.97 4.29 -19.87
CA GLN A 161 -2.97 2.89 -20.32
C GLN A 161 -4.33 2.46 -20.90
N GLY A 162 -5.32 3.37 -20.93
CA GLY A 162 -6.66 3.12 -21.45
C GLY A 162 -7.63 2.46 -20.45
N LYS A 163 -7.31 2.40 -19.15
CA LYS A 163 -8.22 1.86 -18.12
C LYS A 163 -9.05 2.98 -17.51
N SER A 164 -10.28 2.67 -17.11
CA SER A 164 -11.15 3.65 -16.46
C SER A 164 -10.61 4.05 -15.09
N ILE A 165 -10.62 5.33 -14.75
CA ILE A 165 -10.29 5.78 -13.40
C ILE A 165 -11.51 5.52 -12.50
N PRO A 166 -11.38 4.73 -11.41
CA PRO A 166 -12.52 4.41 -10.57
C PRO A 166 -13.16 5.66 -9.97
N PRO A 167 -14.48 5.68 -9.75
CA PRO A 167 -15.17 6.82 -9.17
C PRO A 167 -14.76 7.06 -7.70
N LYS A 168 -15.03 8.26 -7.21
CA LYS A 168 -14.84 8.66 -5.81
C LYS A 168 -15.75 7.83 -4.88
#